data_AF-A0A2N2SJI9-F1
#
_entry.id   AF-A0A2N2SJI9-F1
#
_cell.length_a   1.000
_cell.length_b   1.000
_cell.length_c   1.000
_cell.angle_alpha   90.00
_cell.angle_beta   90.00
_cell.angle_gamma   90.00
#
_symmetry.space_group_name_H-M   'P 1'
#
loop_
_entity.id
_entity.type
_entity.pdbx_description
1 polymer ?
#
loop_
_entity_poly.entity_id
_entity_poly.type
_entity_poly.pdbx_seq_one_letter_code
_entity_poly.pdbx_strand_id
1 'polypeptide(L)'
;LSWWELIGSTPLGGIPKLMMSEAGNFPELARYYDEVVIQRGLALLRTAVQRGIDQGLFRPVDPVLTSTLLVAPLIHLANWKHSFASCCGGKVDALAYVDAHIDLVLHGLTVRNDEQEKHS
;
A
#
# COMPACT_ATOMS: atom_id res chain seq x y z
N LEU A 1 -6.51 -14.45 -1.19
CA LEU A 1 -5.06 -14.80 -1.17
C LEU A 1 -4.35 -14.67 -2.54
N SER A 2 -5.04 -14.36 -3.65
CA SER A 2 -4.46 -14.29 -5.02
C SER A 2 -3.75 -12.98 -5.40
N TRP A 3 -4.02 -11.86 -4.73
CA TRP A 3 -3.45 -10.54 -5.08
C TRP A 3 -1.92 -10.49 -4.94
N TRP A 4 -1.36 -11.14 -3.90
CA TRP A 4 0.07 -11.07 -3.60
C TRP A 4 0.91 -11.89 -4.57
N GLU A 5 0.38 -13.01 -5.06
CA GLU A 5 1.04 -13.82 -6.08
C GLU A 5 1.17 -13.03 -7.40
N LEU A 6 0.18 -12.21 -7.76
CA LEU A 6 0.18 -11.37 -8.95
C LEU A 6 1.16 -10.18 -8.87
N ILE A 7 1.24 -9.50 -7.73
CA ILE A 7 1.99 -8.23 -7.59
C ILE A 7 3.41 -8.42 -7.01
N GLY A 8 3.59 -9.36 -6.07
CA GLY A 8 4.84 -9.51 -5.30
C GLY A 8 5.69 -10.74 -5.63
N SER A 9 5.19 -11.65 -6.48
CA SER A 9 5.89 -12.91 -6.83
C SER A 9 6.20 -13.09 -8.32
N THR A 10 5.73 -12.20 -9.19
CA THR A 10 5.99 -12.24 -10.63
C THR A 10 7.28 -11.50 -11.01
N PRO A 11 7.93 -11.82 -12.15
CA PRO A 11 9.06 -11.05 -12.70
C PRO A 11 8.77 -9.56 -12.90
N LEU A 12 7.49 -9.17 -12.95
CA LEU A 12 7.03 -7.78 -12.99
C LEU A 12 7.43 -6.97 -11.75
N GLY A 13 7.73 -7.61 -10.61
CA GLY A 13 8.28 -6.94 -9.42
C GLY A 13 9.64 -6.28 -9.64
N GLY A 14 10.36 -6.65 -10.71
CA GLY A 14 11.61 -5.98 -11.11
C GLY A 14 11.39 -4.59 -11.71
N ILE A 15 10.25 -4.34 -12.36
CA ILE A 15 9.96 -3.06 -13.02
C ILE A 15 9.78 -1.93 -11.99
N PRO A 16 8.94 -2.04 -10.93
CA PRO A 16 8.86 -1.01 -9.90
C PRO A 16 10.23 -0.69 -9.28
N LYS A 17 11.07 -1.71 -9.06
CA LYS A 17 12.42 -1.53 -8.51
C LYS A 17 13.32 -0.74 -9.47
N LEU A 18 13.35 -1.13 -10.75
CA LEU A 18 14.10 -0.41 -11.79
C LEU A 18 13.63 1.04 -11.89
N MET A 19 12.32 1.28 -11.88
CA MET A 19 11.78 2.64 -11.95
C MET A 19 12.15 3.44 -10.70
N MET A 20 12.13 2.84 -9.50
CA MET A 20 12.58 3.54 -8.29
C MET A 20 14.08 3.88 -8.30
N SER A 21 14.93 3.02 -8.88
CA SER A 21 16.39 3.23 -8.90
C SER A 21 16.89 4.08 -10.07
N GLU A 22 16.20 4.03 -11.21
CA GLU A 22 16.66 4.63 -12.48
C GLU A 22 15.73 5.74 -13.01
N ALA A 23 14.69 6.15 -12.27
CA ALA A 23 13.77 7.20 -12.72
C ALA A 23 14.47 8.51 -13.10
N GLY A 24 15.57 8.86 -12.41
CA GLY A 24 16.38 10.03 -12.75
C GLY A 24 17.12 9.89 -14.08
N ASN A 25 17.51 8.67 -14.46
CA ASN A 25 18.21 8.38 -15.70
C ASN A 25 17.25 8.20 -16.89
N PHE A 26 16.01 7.78 -16.64
CA PHE A 26 14.97 7.58 -17.67
C PHE A 26 13.65 8.32 -17.32
N PRO A 27 13.64 9.66 -17.35
CA PRO A 27 12.51 10.46 -16.87
C PRO A 27 11.22 10.29 -17.69
N GLU A 28 11.31 9.98 -18.98
CA GLU A 28 10.13 9.68 -19.81
C GLU A 28 9.48 8.36 -19.43
N LEU A 29 10.29 7.32 -19.21
CA LEU A 29 9.80 6.02 -18.74
C LEU A 29 9.22 6.13 -17.33
N ALA A 30 9.82 6.95 -16.47
CA ALA A 30 9.34 7.22 -15.11
C ALA A 30 7.95 7.84 -15.11
N ARG A 31 7.73 8.87 -15.94
CA ARG A 31 6.42 9.51 -16.11
C ARG A 31 5.38 8.52 -16.64
N TYR A 32 5.74 7.76 -17.68
CA TYR A 32 4.83 6.76 -18.23
C TYR A 32 4.44 5.70 -17.19
N TYR A 33 5.41 5.22 -16.40
CA TYR A 33 5.17 4.24 -15.35
C TYR A 33 4.29 4.81 -14.22
N ASP A 34 4.53 6.06 -13.81
CA ASP A 34 3.67 6.73 -12.83
C ASP A 34 2.22 6.79 -13.32
N GLU A 35 1.99 7.27 -14.54
CA GLU A 35 0.65 7.42 -15.12
C GLU A 35 -0.08 6.08 -15.31
N VAL A 36 0.62 5.08 -15.84
CA VAL A 36 -0.01 3.82 -16.28
C VAL A 36 -0.11 2.80 -15.15
N VAL A 37 0.76 2.88 -14.13
CA VAL A 37 0.83 1.88 -13.06
C VAL A 37 0.50 2.50 -11.70
N ILE A 38 1.25 3.52 -11.27
CA ILE A 38 1.15 4.06 -9.91
C ILE A 38 -0.18 4.78 -9.72
N GLN A 39 -0.50 5.75 -10.57
CA GLN A 39 -1.70 6.57 -10.43
C GLN A 39 -2.98 5.73 -10.59
N ARG A 40 -2.96 4.67 -11.42
CA ARG A 40 -4.11 3.75 -11.54
C ARG A 40 -4.35 2.98 -10.24
N GLY A 41 -3.30 2.44 -9.63
CA GLY A 41 -3.40 1.77 -8.33
C GLY A 41 -3.89 2.70 -7.22
N LEU A 42 -3.32 3.91 -7.16
CA LEU A 42 -3.73 4.93 -6.19
C LEU A 42 -5.17 5.38 -6.40
N ALA A 43 -5.64 5.52 -7.64
CA ALA A 43 -7.02 5.90 -7.94
C ALA A 43 -8.02 4.89 -7.34
N LEU A 44 -7.74 3.59 -7.46
CA LEU A 44 -8.59 2.54 -6.87
C LEU A 44 -8.65 2.66 -5.34
N LEU A 45 -7.51 2.88 -4.69
CA LEU A 45 -7.44 3.06 -3.24
C LEU A 45 -8.14 4.34 -2.79
N ARG A 46 -7.99 5.46 -3.52
CA ARG A 46 -8.70 6.72 -3.25
C ARG A 46 -10.20 6.51 -3.30
N THR A 47 -10.70 5.83 -4.34
CA THR A 47 -12.13 5.52 -4.46
C THR A 47 -12.62 4.64 -3.30
N ALA A 48 -11.83 3.65 -2.88
CA ALA A 48 -12.19 2.80 -1.75
C ALA A 48 -12.25 3.59 -0.42
N VAL A 49 -11.26 4.44 -0.16
CA VAL A 49 -11.24 5.32 1.03
C VAL A 49 -12.43 6.28 1.01
N GLN A 50 -12.69 6.95 -0.12
CA GLN A 50 -13.82 7.87 -0.23
C GLN A 50 -15.15 7.17 0.02
N ARG A 51 -15.38 5.99 -0.57
CA ARG A 51 -16.59 5.20 -0.33
C ARG A 51 -16.76 4.83 1.14
N GLY A 52 -15.68 4.46 1.83
CA GLY A 52 -15.74 4.16 3.26
C GLY A 52 -16.08 5.38 4.10
N ILE A 53 -15.61 6.57 3.71
CA ILE A 53 -15.99 7.85 4.34
C ILE A 53 -17.48 8.14 4.09
N ASP A 54 -17.93 8.04 2.84
CA ASP A 54 -19.33 8.31 2.45
C ASP A 54 -20.32 7.38 3.18
N GLN A 55 -19.88 6.17 3.53
CA GLN A 55 -20.66 5.18 4.29
C GLN A 55 -20.53 5.31 5.81
N GLY A 56 -19.73 6.26 6.31
CA GLY A 56 -19.45 6.42 7.74
C GLY A 56 -18.62 5.29 8.36
N LEU A 57 -18.02 4.41 7.55
CA LEU A 57 -17.14 3.34 8.01
C LEU A 57 -15.77 3.89 8.41
N PHE A 58 -15.26 4.86 7.64
CA PHE A 58 -13.99 5.51 7.89
C PHE A 58 -14.20 6.95 8.34
N ARG A 59 -13.31 7.42 9.22
CA ARG A 59 -13.26 8.82 9.63
C ARG A 59 -12.89 9.73 8.44
N PRO A 60 -13.26 11.02 8.46
CA PRO A 60 -12.89 11.95 7.40
C PRO A 60 -11.37 12.14 7.35
N VAL A 61 -10.74 11.60 6.31
CA VAL A 61 -9.30 11.72 6.01
C VAL A 61 -9.13 12.23 4.59
N ASP A 62 -7.94 12.74 4.26
CA ASP A 62 -7.58 13.05 2.87
C ASP A 62 -7.38 11.74 2.08
N PRO A 63 -8.22 11.42 1.08
CA PRO A 63 -8.10 10.18 0.33
C PRO A 63 -6.82 10.09 -0.50
N VAL A 64 -6.29 11.23 -0.97
CA VAL A 64 -5.06 11.28 -1.77
C VAL A 64 -3.87 10.88 -0.91
N LEU A 65 -3.68 11.54 0.24
CA LEU A 65 -2.60 11.21 1.16
C LEU A 65 -2.75 9.79 1.73
N THR A 66 -3.97 9.41 2.12
CA THR A 66 -4.26 8.10 2.68
C THR A 66 -3.92 6.99 1.68
N SER A 67 -4.33 7.11 0.42
CA SER A 67 -4.02 6.10 -0.62
C SER A 67 -2.53 5.83 -0.78
N THR A 68 -1.70 6.88 -0.71
CA THR A 68 -0.24 6.75 -0.78
C THR A 68 0.32 6.05 0.47
N LEU A 69 -0.19 6.37 1.65
CA LEU A 69 0.20 5.71 2.90
C LEU A 69 -0.22 4.23 2.93
N LEU A 70 -1.37 3.89 2.33
CA LEU A 70 -1.84 2.51 2.24
C LEU A 70 -0.91 1.61 1.43
N VAL A 71 -0.31 2.14 0.34
CA VAL A 71 0.56 1.37 -0.55
C VAL A 71 2.02 1.36 -0.09
N ALA A 72 2.46 2.36 0.68
CA ALA A 72 3.86 2.52 1.08
C ALA A 72 4.47 1.29 1.79
N PRO A 73 3.78 0.62 2.74
CA PRO A 73 4.30 -0.61 3.37
C PRO A 73 4.46 -1.78 2.41
N LEU A 74 3.61 -1.87 1.37
CA LEU A 74 3.74 -2.90 0.33
C LEU A 74 4.99 -2.67 -0.54
N ILE A 75 5.24 -1.40 -0.89
CA ILE A 75 6.46 -1.01 -1.62
C ILE A 75 7.71 -1.27 -0.78
N HIS A 76 7.65 -0.93 0.51
CA HIS A 76 8.73 -1.21 1.46
C HIS A 76 9.03 -2.71 1.55
N LEU A 77 8.00 -3.56 1.72
CA LEU A 77 8.16 -5.02 1.77
C LEU A 77 8.79 -5.57 0.48
N ALA A 78 8.35 -5.11 -0.70
CA ALA A 78 8.92 -5.49 -1.98
C ALA A 78 10.41 -5.12 -2.07
N ASN A 79 10.76 -3.88 -1.70
CA ASN A 79 12.15 -3.42 -1.69
C ASN A 79 13.02 -4.21 -0.69
N TRP A 80 12.49 -4.51 0.51
CA TRP A 80 13.21 -5.29 1.53
C TRP A 80 13.55 -6.70 1.04
N LYS A 81 12.57 -7.40 0.45
CA LYS A 81 12.72 -8.76 -0.08
C LYS A 81 13.80 -8.85 -1.17
N HIS A 82 13.91 -7.82 -2.01
CA HIS A 82 14.81 -7.79 -3.17
C HIS A 82 16.13 -7.04 -2.94
N SER A 83 16.39 -6.55 -1.73
CA SER A 83 17.63 -5.82 -1.38
C SER A 83 18.27 -6.39 -0.12
N PHE A 84 17.65 -6.16 1.04
CA PHE A 84 18.24 -6.50 2.33
C PHE A 84 18.09 -7.98 2.67
N ALA A 85 16.92 -8.58 2.42
CA ALA A 85 16.69 -10.01 2.71
C ALA A 85 17.58 -10.95 1.88
N SER A 86 18.03 -10.52 0.69
CA SER A 86 18.99 -11.26 -0.14
C SER A 86 20.45 -11.06 0.26
N CYS A 87 20.77 -10.00 1.01
CA CYS A 87 22.14 -9.61 1.36
C CYS A 87 22.49 -9.94 2.82
N CYS A 88 21.69 -9.47 3.79
CA CYS A 88 22.01 -9.53 5.22
C CYS A 88 20.78 -9.65 6.17
N GLY A 89 19.56 -9.64 5.65
CA GLY A 89 18.33 -9.53 6.44
C GLY A 89 17.62 -10.87 6.66
N GLY A 90 17.01 -11.03 7.84
CA GLY A 90 16.06 -12.12 8.09
C GLY A 90 14.88 -12.08 7.11
N LYS A 91 14.32 -13.25 6.78
CA LYS A 91 13.13 -13.34 5.93
C LYS A 91 11.94 -12.74 6.68
N VAL A 92 11.36 -11.68 6.13
CA VAL A 92 10.05 -11.17 6.56
C VAL A 92 8.98 -12.07 5.97
N ASP A 93 8.10 -12.60 6.80
CA ASP A 93 6.89 -13.27 6.33
C ASP A 93 5.97 -12.24 5.69
N ALA A 94 5.83 -12.32 4.37
CA ALA A 94 5.08 -11.36 3.60
C ALA A 94 3.58 -11.37 3.93
N LEU A 95 3.01 -12.54 4.24
CA LEU A 95 1.58 -12.64 4.57
C LEU A 95 1.33 -12.02 5.94
N ALA A 96 2.13 -12.39 6.94
CA ALA A 96 2.02 -11.81 8.28
C ALA A 96 2.23 -10.29 8.28
N TYR A 97 3.14 -9.77 7.44
CA TYR A 97 3.36 -8.33 7.28
C TYR A 97 2.13 -7.62 6.70
N VAL A 98 1.53 -8.19 5.65
CA VAL A 98 0.34 -7.60 5.01
C VAL A 98 -0.87 -7.65 5.94
N ASP A 99 -1.07 -8.75 6.66
CA ASP A 99 -2.15 -8.88 7.63
C ASP A 99 -2.02 -7.85 8.75
N ALA A 100 -0.82 -7.69 9.33
CA ALA A 100 -0.55 -6.68 10.34
C ALA A 100 -0.74 -5.25 9.81
N HIS A 101 -0.38 -4.99 8.56
CA HIS A 101 -0.60 -3.69 7.92
C HIS A 101 -2.08 -3.38 7.73
N ILE A 102 -2.87 -4.35 7.25
CA ILE A 102 -4.32 -4.20 7.09
C ILE A 102 -4.98 -3.93 8.44
N ASP A 103 -4.62 -4.70 9.47
CA ASP A 103 -5.14 -4.54 10.82
C ASP A 103 -4.85 -3.13 11.37
N LEU A 104 -3.59 -2.68 11.27
CA LEU A 104 -3.16 -1.35 11.71
C LEU A 104 -3.91 -0.24 10.98
N VAL A 105 -4.03 -0.36 9.65
CA VAL A 105 -4.73 0.62 8.82
C VAL A 105 -6.21 0.67 9.17
N LEU A 106 -6.88 -0.48 9.34
CA LEU A 106 -8.31 -0.51 9.59
C LEU A 106 -8.62 0.11 10.95
N HIS A 107 -7.97 -0.33 12.03
CA HIS A 107 -8.09 0.31 13.35
C HIS A 107 -7.71 1.79 13.28
N GLY A 108 -6.71 2.09 12.46
CA GLY A 108 -6.24 3.42 12.17
C GLY A 108 -7.09 4.21 11.18
N LEU A 109 -8.25 3.75 10.69
CA LEU A 109 -9.14 4.50 9.77
C LEU A 109 -10.60 4.45 10.20
N THR A 110 -11.03 3.37 10.84
CA THR A 110 -12.41 3.18 11.30
C THR A 110 -12.82 4.26 12.29
N VAL A 111 -14.08 4.65 12.23
CA VAL A 111 -14.68 5.53 13.24
C VAL A 111 -14.63 4.83 14.60
N ARG A 112 -14.12 5.52 15.62
CA ARG A 112 -14.19 5.02 17.00
C ARG A 112 -15.59 5.24 17.52
N ASN A 113 -16.32 4.16 17.79
CA ASN A 113 -17.57 4.22 18.53
C ASN A 113 -17.27 4.40 20.02
N ASP A 114 -17.02 5.63 20.47
CA ASP A 114 -16.79 5.93 21.88
C ASP A 114 -18.11 5.99 22.72
N GLU A 115 -19.22 5.37 22.28
CA GLU A 115 -20.57 5.61 22.84
C GLU A 115 -21.34 4.38 23.40
N GLN A 116 -20.69 3.32 23.86
CA GLN A 116 -21.41 2.22 24.55
C GLN A 116 -20.74 1.74 25.85
N GLU A 117 -20.25 2.63 26.71
CA GLU A 117 -19.88 2.26 28.10
C GLU A 117 -20.33 3.27 29.19
N LYS A 118 -21.02 4.36 28.84
CA LYS A 118 -21.47 5.36 29.86
C LYS A 118 -22.91 5.23 30.35
N HIS A 119 -23.70 4.27 29.85
CA HIS A 119 -25.09 4.08 30.28
C HIS A 119 -25.51 2.59 30.30
N SER A 120 -24.79 1.75 31.04
CA SER A 120 -25.36 0.50 31.57
C SER A 120 -25.00 0.31 33.03
#